data_AF-A0A4Y9VV73-F1
#
_entry.id   AF-A0A4Y9VV73-F1
#
_cell.length_a   1.000
_cell.length_b   1.000
_cell.length_c   1.000
_cell.angle_alpha   90.00
_cell.angle_beta   90.00
_cell.angle_gamma   90.00
#
_symmetry.space_group_name_H-M   'P 1'
#
loop_
_entity.id
_entity.type
_entity.pdbx_description
1 polymer ?
#
loop_
_entity_poly.entity_id
_entity_poly.type
_entity_poly.pdbx_seq_one_letter_code
_entity_poly.pdbx_strand_id
1 'polypeptide(L)'
;MALLAEEIVEEWLNRQGYFTIRGIKMGVQEIDLLAVKAQEDGKTDCRHIEVQASMRPVSYISRVPKESQKAGRAANSAKRSADELVQGVAEWVEKKFHRPVKTSLMRTLWNGDWSSELVVNVVKSDEELNLVAGHGIKILRLNEIVESLASNKFVVASAAGGDIIDLIQMGSALKEDA
;
A
#
# COMPACT_ATOMS: atom_id res chain seq x y z
N MET A 1 7.07 11.00 -1.73
CA MET A 1 7.01 9.81 -2.59
C MET A 1 5.71 9.05 -2.44
N ALA A 2 5.17 8.88 -1.22
CA ALA A 2 3.89 8.18 -1.00
C ALA A 2 2.75 8.68 -1.91
N LEU A 3 2.48 9.99 -1.96
CA LEU A 3 1.39 10.55 -2.78
C LEU A 3 1.44 10.18 -4.28
N LEU A 4 2.62 10.21 -4.90
CA LEU A 4 2.77 9.83 -6.32
C LEU A 4 2.67 8.31 -6.49
N ALA A 5 3.16 7.53 -5.54
CA ALA A 5 3.02 6.08 -5.56
C ALA A 5 1.56 5.65 -5.39
N GLU A 6 0.80 6.34 -4.53
CA GLU A 6 -0.64 6.12 -4.38
C GLU A 6 -1.39 6.44 -5.68
N GLU A 7 -1.01 7.50 -6.39
CA GLU A 7 -1.60 7.85 -7.70
C GLU A 7 -1.31 6.80 -8.77
N ILE A 8 -0.09 6.24 -8.80
CA ILE A 8 0.26 5.11 -9.69
C ILE A 8 -0.59 3.88 -9.34
N VAL A 9 -0.78 3.58 -8.06
CA VAL A 9 -1.60 2.45 -7.60
C VAL A 9 -3.08 2.67 -7.93
N GLU A 10 -3.59 3.90 -7.77
CA GLU A 10 -4.94 4.29 -8.16
C GLU A 10 -5.16 4.08 -9.66
N GLU A 11 -4.26 4.58 -10.51
CA GLU A 11 -4.33 4.39 -11.96
C GLU A 11 -4.32 2.90 -12.33
N TRP A 12 -3.44 2.11 -11.70
CA TRP A 12 -3.40 0.66 -11.90
C TRP A 12 -4.72 -0.04 -11.56
N LEU A 13 -5.39 0.39 -10.49
CA LEU A 13 -6.71 -0.14 -10.10
C LEU A 13 -7.80 0.31 -11.06
N ASN A 14 -7.82 1.59 -11.43
CA ASN A 14 -8.83 2.12 -12.36
C ASN A 14 -8.72 1.47 -13.74
N ARG A 15 -7.51 1.25 -14.25
CA ARG A 15 -7.28 0.51 -15.49
C ARG A 15 -7.85 -0.91 -15.45
N GLN A 16 -7.86 -1.54 -14.28
CA GLN A 16 -8.49 -2.86 -14.06
C GLN A 16 -10.02 -2.79 -13.87
N GLY A 17 -10.62 -1.61 -13.89
CA GLY A 17 -12.06 -1.40 -13.73
C GLY A 17 -12.53 -1.26 -12.27
N TYR A 18 -11.63 -0.95 -11.33
CA TYR A 18 -12.03 -0.62 -9.97
C TYR A 18 -12.46 0.84 -9.85
N PHE A 19 -13.50 1.08 -9.05
CA PHE A 19 -13.77 2.40 -8.49
C PHE A 19 -12.93 2.59 -7.25
N THR A 20 -12.28 3.75 -7.14
CA THR A 20 -11.33 4.05 -6.07
C THR A 20 -11.73 5.28 -5.28
N ILE A 21 -11.32 5.31 -4.01
CA ILE A 21 -11.21 6.54 -3.23
C ILE A 21 -9.81 6.55 -2.61
N ARG A 22 -9.05 7.62 -2.84
CA ARG A 22 -7.69 7.81 -2.34
C ARG A 22 -7.62 8.89 -1.27
N GLY A 23 -6.72 8.74 -0.30
CA GLY A 23 -6.41 9.74 0.72
C GLY A 23 -7.54 9.98 1.73
N ILE A 24 -8.18 8.91 2.19
CA ILE A 24 -9.38 9.00 3.05
C ILE A 24 -8.97 9.36 4.47
N LYS A 25 -9.50 10.46 5.01
CA LYS A 25 -9.20 10.96 6.36
C LYS A 25 -10.36 10.75 7.33
N MET A 26 -10.05 10.22 8.51
CA MET A 26 -10.98 10.02 9.63
C MET A 26 -10.34 10.56 10.91
N GLY A 27 -10.39 11.89 11.09
CA GLY A 27 -9.67 12.57 12.16
C GLY A 27 -8.15 12.41 11.99
N VAL A 28 -7.50 11.74 12.94
CA VAL A 28 -6.04 11.47 12.90
C VAL A 28 -5.67 10.17 12.18
N GLN A 29 -6.66 9.40 11.73
CA GLN A 29 -6.45 8.17 10.96
C GLN A 29 -6.63 8.45 9.48
N GLU A 30 -5.94 7.66 8.67
CA GLU A 30 -5.94 7.77 7.21
C GLU A 30 -5.94 6.37 6.60
N ILE A 31 -6.65 6.19 5.49
CA ILE A 31 -6.54 5.03 4.59
C ILE A 31 -6.05 5.57 3.25
N ASP A 32 -4.98 4.97 2.73
CA ASP A 32 -4.34 5.46 1.50
C ASP A 32 -5.27 5.21 0.30
N LEU A 33 -5.73 3.97 0.08
CA LEU A 33 -6.71 3.66 -0.97
C LEU A 33 -7.75 2.62 -0.53
N LEU A 34 -8.99 2.83 -0.96
CA LEU A 34 -10.01 1.79 -1.05
C LEU A 34 -10.42 1.60 -2.51
N ALA A 35 -10.62 0.34 -2.91
CA ALA A 35 -11.06 -0.01 -4.25
C ALA A 35 -12.17 -1.04 -4.22
N VAL A 36 -13.18 -0.86 -5.07
CA VAL A 36 -14.30 -1.79 -5.23
C VAL A 36 -14.55 -2.09 -6.71
N LYS A 37 -14.79 -3.36 -7.03
CA LYS A 37 -15.14 -3.81 -8.37
C LYS A 37 -16.22 -4.87 -8.33
N ALA A 38 -17.28 -4.68 -9.11
CA ALA A 38 -18.29 -5.71 -9.33
C ALA A 38 -17.71 -6.84 -10.18
N GLN A 39 -18.01 -8.07 -9.80
CA GLN A 39 -17.64 -9.29 -10.51
C GLN A 39 -18.84 -9.82 -11.31
N GLU A 40 -18.58 -10.62 -12.35
CA GLU A 40 -19.63 -11.20 -13.19
C GLU A 40 -20.57 -12.13 -12.41
N ASP A 41 -20.08 -12.77 -11.34
CA ASP A 41 -20.86 -13.63 -10.45
C ASP A 41 -21.75 -12.86 -9.45
N GLY A 42 -21.80 -11.53 -9.58
CA GLY A 42 -22.59 -10.64 -8.71
C GLY A 42 -21.92 -10.31 -7.38
N LYS A 43 -20.71 -10.84 -7.10
CA LYS A 43 -19.93 -10.45 -5.91
C LYS A 43 -19.20 -9.14 -6.14
N THR A 44 -18.65 -8.60 -5.05
CA THR A 44 -17.75 -7.46 -5.10
C THR A 44 -16.37 -7.88 -4.62
N ASP A 45 -15.35 -7.47 -5.36
CA ASP A 45 -13.96 -7.51 -4.90
C ASP A 45 -13.64 -6.16 -4.25
N CYS A 46 -13.36 -6.18 -2.95
CA CYS A 46 -13.07 -5.01 -2.14
C CYS A 46 -11.62 -5.07 -1.62
N ARG A 47 -10.87 -3.97 -1.81
CA ARG A 47 -9.43 -3.91 -1.49
C ARG A 47 -9.13 -2.68 -0.65
N HIS A 48 -8.55 -2.90 0.52
CA HIS A 48 -7.94 -1.88 1.37
C HIS A 48 -6.44 -1.91 1.20
N ILE A 49 -5.89 -0.83 0.65
CA ILE A 49 -4.49 -0.75 0.26
C ILE A 49 -3.81 0.38 1.04
N GLU A 50 -2.68 0.06 1.64
CA GLU A 50 -1.72 1.03 2.17
C GLU A 50 -0.48 1.03 1.26
N VAL A 51 0.13 2.20 1.03
CA VAL A 51 1.25 2.37 0.11
C VAL A 51 2.47 2.89 0.87
N GLN A 52 3.58 2.13 0.81
CA GLN A 52 4.85 2.52 1.40
C GLN A 52 5.97 2.45 0.34
N ALA A 53 6.17 3.57 -0.35
CA ALA A 53 7.17 3.68 -1.40
C ALA A 53 8.38 4.52 -0.97
N SER A 54 9.56 3.88 -0.98
CA SER A 54 10.86 4.54 -0.83
C SER A 54 11.84 4.01 -1.86
N MET A 55 12.74 4.88 -2.35
CA MET A 55 13.89 4.49 -3.17
C MET A 55 15.11 4.13 -2.32
N ARG A 56 15.19 4.65 -1.09
CA ARG A 56 16.34 4.52 -0.19
C ARG A 56 15.85 4.45 1.27
N PRO A 57 15.23 3.34 1.68
CA PRO A 57 14.70 3.20 3.04
C PRO A 57 15.84 3.17 4.07
N VAL A 58 15.78 4.06 5.06
CA VAL A 58 16.78 4.14 6.14
C VAL A 58 16.33 3.45 7.43
N SER A 59 15.01 3.30 7.61
CA SER A 59 14.37 2.64 8.75
C SER A 59 13.42 1.52 8.30
N TYR A 60 13.03 0.70 9.26
CA TYR A 60 11.91 -0.24 9.13
C TYR A 60 10.59 0.51 8.85
N ILE A 61 9.60 -0.20 8.30
CA ILE A 61 8.24 0.31 8.08
C ILE A 61 7.54 0.50 9.44
N SER A 62 7.66 -0.50 10.30
CA SER A 62 7.18 -0.49 11.67
C SER A 62 8.08 0.34 12.58
N ARG A 63 7.47 0.94 13.60
CA ARG A 63 8.19 1.66 14.65
C ARG A 63 8.65 0.68 15.72
N VAL A 64 9.50 1.17 16.62
CA VAL A 64 9.77 0.44 17.88
C VAL A 64 8.43 0.16 18.56
N PRO A 65 8.21 -0.99 19.20
CA PRO A 65 7.04 -1.18 20.05
C PRO A 65 6.88 -0.06 21.08
N LYS A 66 5.66 0.34 21.38
CA LYS A 66 5.42 1.46 22.32
C LYS A 66 6.04 1.23 23.69
N GLU A 67 6.06 -0.01 24.17
CA GLU A 67 6.67 -0.35 25.46
C GLU A 67 8.17 -0.09 25.47
N SER A 68 8.89 -0.51 24.44
CA SER A 68 10.33 -0.22 24.35
C SER A 68 10.59 1.28 24.12
N GLN A 69 9.68 2.02 23.47
CA GLN A 69 9.77 3.48 23.38
C GLN A 69 9.64 4.16 24.74
N LYS A 70 8.73 3.70 25.60
CA LYS A 70 8.60 4.20 26.98
C LYS A 70 9.87 3.96 27.80
N ALA A 71 10.61 2.90 27.49
CA ALA A 71 11.93 2.61 28.06
C ALA A 71 13.07 3.45 27.44
N GLY A 72 12.77 4.46 26.62
CA GLY A 72 13.75 5.42 26.06
C GLY A 72 14.26 5.08 24.67
N ARG A 73 13.74 4.05 24.01
CA ARG A 73 14.17 3.67 22.66
C ARG A 73 13.57 4.63 21.62
N ALA A 74 14.42 5.18 20.74
CA ALA A 74 13.96 6.06 19.67
C ALA A 74 13.08 5.33 18.64
N ALA A 75 11.89 5.85 18.34
CA ALA A 75 10.83 5.18 17.56
C ALA A 75 11.27 4.58 16.20
N ASN A 76 12.27 5.16 15.53
CA ASN A 76 12.78 4.71 14.23
C ASN A 76 14.16 4.03 14.31
N SER A 77 14.57 3.57 15.50
CA SER A 77 15.87 2.91 15.68
C SER A 77 16.00 1.69 14.73
N ALA A 78 17.11 1.66 13.99
CA ALA A 78 17.42 0.58 13.06
C ALA A 78 17.99 -0.67 13.76
N LYS A 79 18.44 -0.58 15.01
CA LYS A 79 18.91 -1.73 15.77
C LYS A 79 17.69 -2.38 16.43
N ARG A 80 17.32 -3.59 16.00
CA ARG A 80 16.13 -4.33 16.48
C ARG A 80 16.53 -5.68 17.04
N SER A 81 15.93 -6.08 18.16
CA SER A 81 15.81 -7.51 18.45
C SER A 81 14.69 -8.12 17.60
N ALA A 82 14.69 -9.46 17.46
CA ALA A 82 13.61 -10.17 16.78
C ALA A 82 12.25 -9.87 17.43
N ASP A 83 12.17 -9.90 18.77
CA ASP A 83 10.94 -9.59 19.51
C ASP A 83 10.46 -8.15 19.28
N GLU A 84 11.38 -7.18 19.24
CA GLU A 84 11.03 -5.78 18.94
C GLU A 84 10.44 -5.65 17.53
N LEU A 85 10.98 -6.39 16.56
CA LEU A 85 10.49 -6.36 15.18
C LEU A 85 9.09 -7.00 15.08
N VAL A 86 8.89 -8.18 15.67
CA VAL A 86 7.60 -8.88 15.69
C VAL A 86 6.52 -8.01 16.33
N GLN A 87 6.79 -7.47 17.52
CA GLN A 87 5.84 -6.60 18.22
C GLN A 87 5.58 -5.29 17.46
N GLY A 88 6.63 -4.70 16.87
CA GLY A 88 6.52 -3.46 16.10
C GLY A 88 5.63 -3.65 14.88
N VAL A 89 5.79 -4.76 14.16
CA VAL A 89 4.94 -5.15 13.03
C VAL A 89 3.50 -5.34 13.47
N ALA A 90 3.24 -6.09 14.55
CA ALA A 90 1.89 -6.30 15.06
C ALA A 90 1.19 -4.96 15.42
N GLU A 91 1.87 -4.06 16.13
CA GLU A 91 1.33 -2.73 16.45
C GLU A 91 1.07 -1.88 15.20
N TRP A 92 1.94 -1.99 14.20
CA TRP A 92 1.83 -1.27 12.94
C TRP A 92 0.67 -1.79 12.09
N VAL A 93 0.50 -3.11 11.96
CA VAL A 93 -0.61 -3.74 11.25
C VAL A 93 -1.93 -3.39 11.92
N GLU A 94 -2.02 -3.48 13.24
CA GLU A 94 -3.21 -3.08 14.00
C GLU A 94 -3.58 -1.63 13.68
N LYS A 95 -2.60 -0.71 13.73
CA LYS A 95 -2.81 0.71 13.42
C LYS A 95 -3.28 0.92 11.98
N LYS A 96 -2.63 0.28 11.01
CA LYS A 96 -2.81 0.55 9.59
C LYS A 96 -3.99 -0.19 8.98
N PHE A 97 -4.37 -1.37 9.48
CA PHE A 97 -5.40 -2.20 8.87
C PHE A 97 -6.60 -2.45 9.78
N HIS A 98 -6.37 -2.79 11.05
CA HIS A 98 -7.43 -3.41 11.87
C HIS A 98 -8.13 -2.48 12.87
N ARG A 99 -7.75 -1.19 12.93
CA ARG A 99 -8.43 -0.23 13.81
C ARG A 99 -9.95 -0.23 13.57
N PRO A 100 -10.78 -0.31 14.62
CA PRO A 100 -12.24 -0.38 14.47
C PRO A 100 -12.85 0.74 13.64
N VAL A 101 -12.30 1.96 13.70
CA VAL A 101 -12.76 3.10 12.90
C VAL A 101 -12.59 2.85 11.39
N LYS A 102 -11.51 2.18 10.97
CA LYS A 102 -11.27 1.83 9.57
C LYS A 102 -12.27 0.77 9.10
N THR A 103 -12.41 -0.30 9.88
CA THR A 103 -13.35 -1.38 9.55
C THR A 103 -14.80 -0.89 9.51
N SER A 104 -15.18 0.01 10.42
CA SER A 104 -16.52 0.60 10.42
C SER A 104 -16.74 1.47 9.19
N LEU A 105 -15.78 2.35 8.83
CA LEU A 105 -15.90 3.15 7.61
C LEU A 105 -16.02 2.26 6.37
N MET A 106 -15.15 1.26 6.23
CA MET A 106 -15.18 0.35 5.08
C MET A 106 -16.53 -0.34 4.93
N ARG A 107 -17.13 -0.84 6.02
CA ARG A 107 -18.48 -1.42 6.00
C ARG A 107 -19.57 -0.42 5.63
N THR A 108 -19.42 0.85 6.03
CA THR A 108 -20.36 1.92 5.64
C THR A 108 -20.26 2.26 4.16
N LEU A 109 -19.04 2.31 3.62
CA LEU A 109 -18.79 2.60 2.21
C LEU A 109 -19.24 1.44 1.31
N TRP A 110 -18.90 0.21 1.70
CA TRP A 110 -19.35 -1.00 1.03
C TRP A 110 -19.36 -2.21 1.95
N ASN A 111 -20.51 -2.89 2.02
CA ASN A 111 -20.65 -4.11 2.81
C ASN A 111 -20.20 -5.34 2.00
N GLY A 112 -18.88 -5.53 1.90
CA GLY A 112 -18.25 -6.68 1.27
C GLY A 112 -17.03 -7.16 2.04
N ASP A 113 -16.42 -8.25 1.58
CA ASP A 113 -15.21 -8.79 2.17
C ASP A 113 -13.99 -8.00 1.66
N TRP A 114 -13.35 -7.26 2.57
CA TRP A 114 -12.20 -6.42 2.27
C TRP A 114 -10.90 -7.22 2.42
N SER A 115 -10.12 -7.30 1.35
CA SER A 115 -8.73 -7.71 1.44
C SER A 115 -7.86 -6.58 1.99
N SER A 116 -6.79 -6.94 2.70
CA SER A 116 -5.80 -5.99 3.23
C SER A 116 -4.49 -6.14 2.47
N GLU A 117 -3.99 -5.06 1.90
CA GLU A 117 -2.82 -5.08 1.02
C GLU A 117 -1.83 -3.97 1.35
N LEU A 118 -0.55 -4.26 1.18
CA LEU A 118 0.55 -3.30 1.32
C LEU A 118 1.35 -3.27 0.02
N VAL A 119 1.34 -2.11 -0.65
CA VAL A 119 2.22 -1.86 -1.79
C VAL A 119 3.54 -1.29 -1.28
N VAL A 120 4.65 -1.93 -1.66
CA VAL A 120 6.01 -1.47 -1.31
C VAL A 120 6.89 -1.33 -2.53
N ASN A 121 7.95 -0.52 -2.43
CA ASN A 121 9.07 -0.55 -3.38
C ASN A 121 10.29 -1.22 -2.73
N VAL A 122 11.35 -0.45 -2.46
CA VAL A 122 12.51 -0.90 -1.70
C VAL A 122 12.19 -0.81 -0.21
N VAL A 123 12.49 -1.87 0.53
CA VAL A 123 12.36 -1.94 1.99
C VAL A 123 13.71 -2.15 2.66
N LYS A 124 13.79 -1.84 3.96
CA LYS A 124 15.02 -2.08 4.74
C LYS A 124 15.24 -3.56 5.02
N SER A 125 14.16 -4.33 5.16
CA SER A 125 14.20 -5.71 5.62
C SER A 125 13.05 -6.51 4.99
N ASP A 126 13.38 -7.57 4.26
CA ASP A 126 12.37 -8.51 3.75
C ASP A 126 11.80 -9.39 4.87
N GLU A 127 12.54 -9.62 5.95
CA GLU A 127 12.03 -10.29 7.16
C GLU A 127 10.83 -9.53 7.73
N GLU A 128 10.90 -8.19 7.78
CA GLU A 128 9.77 -7.36 8.19
C GLU A 128 8.54 -7.58 7.28
N LEU A 129 8.74 -7.69 5.97
CA LEU A 129 7.64 -7.95 5.04
C LEU A 129 7.03 -9.33 5.24
N ASN A 130 7.83 -10.35 5.53
CA ASN A 130 7.33 -11.68 5.85
C ASN A 130 6.48 -11.68 7.13
N LEU A 131 6.88 -10.90 8.14
CA LEU A 131 6.08 -10.72 9.35
C LEU A 131 4.76 -10.00 9.07
N VAL A 132 4.77 -8.95 8.23
CA VAL A 132 3.55 -8.25 7.80
C VAL A 132 2.63 -9.20 7.04
N ALA A 133 3.16 -9.98 6.10
CA ALA A 133 2.42 -10.99 5.36
C ALA A 133 1.82 -12.07 6.27
N GLY A 134 2.54 -12.45 7.33
CA GLY A 134 2.07 -13.38 8.37
C GLY A 134 0.81 -12.90 9.11
N HIS A 135 0.45 -11.62 9.02
CA HIS A 135 -0.80 -11.08 9.56
C HIS A 135 -1.96 -11.07 8.54
N GLY A 136 -1.81 -11.77 7.40
CA GLY A 136 -2.82 -11.83 6.35
C GLY A 136 -2.83 -10.63 5.40
N ILE A 137 -1.76 -9.81 5.42
CA ILE A 137 -1.62 -8.66 4.52
C ILE A 137 -0.95 -9.10 3.23
N LYS A 138 -1.60 -8.89 2.09
CA LYS A 138 -1.01 -9.18 0.78
C LYS A 138 0.07 -8.15 0.44
N ILE A 139 1.27 -8.59 0.11
CA ILE A 139 2.36 -7.69 -0.30
C ILE A 139 2.37 -7.57 -1.82
N LEU A 140 2.38 -6.33 -2.32
CA LEU A 140 2.51 -6.00 -3.73
C LEU A 140 3.77 -5.16 -3.96
N ARG A 141 4.44 -5.33 -5.09
CA ARG A 141 5.63 -4.54 -5.43
C ARG A 141 5.27 -3.43 -6.44
N LEU A 142 5.68 -2.21 -6.14
CA LEU A 142 5.37 -1.04 -6.97
C LEU A 142 6.02 -1.14 -8.36
N ASN A 143 7.22 -1.72 -8.47
CA ASN A 143 7.86 -1.92 -9.78
C ASN A 143 7.06 -2.90 -10.65
N GLU A 144 6.53 -3.99 -10.09
CA GLU A 144 5.67 -4.93 -10.81
C GLU A 144 4.38 -4.26 -11.28
N ILE A 145 3.81 -3.37 -10.46
CA ILE A 145 2.65 -2.56 -10.85
C ILE A 145 2.99 -1.66 -12.04
N VAL A 146 4.10 -0.92 -11.98
CA VAL A 146 4.55 -0.03 -13.06
C VAL A 146 4.83 -0.81 -14.36
N GLU A 147 5.49 -1.97 -14.25
CA GLU A 147 5.72 -2.87 -15.39
C GLU A 147 4.39 -3.35 -16.00
N SER A 148 3.41 -3.70 -15.15
CA SER A 148 2.10 -4.13 -15.62
C SER A 148 1.37 -3.02 -16.39
N LEU A 149 1.48 -1.76 -15.92
CA LEU A 149 0.90 -0.57 -16.54
C LEU A 149 1.43 -0.31 -17.96
N ALA A 150 2.68 -0.69 -18.24
CA ALA A 150 3.27 -0.57 -19.57
C ALA A 150 2.70 -1.57 -20.59
N SER A 151 2.11 -2.68 -20.13
CA SER A 151 1.64 -3.74 -21.04
C SER A 151 0.32 -3.42 -21.77
N ASN A 152 -0.41 -2.36 -21.37
CA ASN A 152 -1.69 -1.90 -21.94
C ASN A 152 -2.81 -2.96 -22.08
N LYS A 153 -2.75 -4.07 -21.32
CA LYS A 153 -3.78 -5.13 -21.33
C LYS A 153 -4.88 -4.87 -20.28
N PHE A 154 -5.45 -3.68 -20.30
CA PHE A 154 -6.42 -3.23 -19.29
C PHE A 154 -7.80 -2.98 -19.88
N VAL A 155 -8.83 -3.06 -19.05
CA VAL A 155 -10.23 -2.82 -19.43
C VAL A 155 -10.45 -1.34 -19.71
N VAL A 156 -9.80 -0.48 -18.91
CA VAL A 156 -9.80 0.97 -19.08
C VAL A 156 -8.41 1.38 -19.58
N ALA A 157 -8.39 2.18 -20.65
CA ALA A 157 -7.14 2.58 -21.31
C ALA A 157 -6.31 3.56 -20.46
N SER A 158 -6.97 4.51 -19.80
CA SER A 158 -6.37 5.51 -18.91
C SER A 158 -7.43 6.10 -17.97
N ALA A 159 -7.03 6.53 -16.78
CA ALA A 159 -7.86 7.25 -15.83
C ALA A 159 -7.13 8.51 -15.31
N ALA A 160 -7.46 8.96 -14.10
CA ALA A 160 -7.00 10.25 -13.57
C ALA A 160 -5.48 10.33 -13.35
N GLY A 161 -4.79 9.19 -13.22
CA GLY A 161 -3.33 9.14 -13.08
C GLY A 161 -2.59 8.87 -14.39
N GLY A 162 -3.26 8.88 -15.55
CA GLY A 162 -2.62 8.56 -16.83
C GLY A 162 -1.38 9.41 -17.14
N ASP A 163 -1.44 10.72 -16.87
CA ASP A 163 -0.35 11.65 -17.17
C ASP A 163 0.96 11.28 -16.46
N ILE A 164 0.89 10.78 -15.21
CA ILE A 164 2.11 10.37 -14.48
C ILE A 164 2.75 9.13 -15.09
N ILE A 165 1.93 8.22 -15.61
CA ILE A 165 2.40 6.98 -16.26
C ILE A 165 3.08 7.32 -17.58
N ASP A 166 2.49 8.23 -18.35
CA ASP A 166 3.06 8.69 -19.61
C ASP A 166 4.45 9.34 -19.38
N LEU A 167 4.60 10.16 -18.33
CA LEU A 167 5.89 10.75 -17.95
C LEU A 167 6.95 9.68 -17.58
N ILE A 168 6.55 8.62 -16.86
CA ILE A 168 7.44 7.51 -16.50
C ILE A 168 7.90 6.74 -17.75
N GLN A 169 6.97 6.50 -18.69
CA GLN A 169 7.27 5.81 -19.94
C GLN A 169 8.18 6.63 -20.85
N MET A 170 7.93 7.94 -20.98
CA MET A 170 8.82 8.86 -21.72
C MET A 170 10.26 8.79 -21.21
N GLY A 171 10.46 8.80 -19.89
CA GLY A 171 11.79 8.71 -19.29
C GLY A 171 12.48 7.35 -19.49
N SER A 172 11.71 6.29 -19.71
CA SER A 172 12.24 4.93 -19.93
C SER A 172 12.65 4.70 -21.37
N ALA A 173 11.86 5.21 -22.34
CA ALA A 173 12.20 5.16 -23.76
C ALA A 173 13.55 5.83 -24.07
N LEU A 174 13.86 6.94 -23.39
CA LEU A 174 15.15 7.65 -23.53
C LEU A 174 16.37 6.83 -23.05
N LYS A 175 16.17 5.77 -22.25
CA LYS A 175 17.26 4.90 -21.77
C LYS A 175 17.51 3.71 -22.67
N GLU A 176 16.56 3.33 -23.53
CA GLU A 176 16.74 2.24 -24.49
C GLU A 176 17.53 2.68 -25.73
N ASP A 177 17.55 4.00 -26.00
CA ASP A 177 18.27 4.63 -27.12
C ASP A 177 19.69 5.15 -26.75
N ALA A 178 20.20 4.86 -25.55
CA ALA A 178 21.49 5.34 -25.03
C ALA A 178 22.46 4.20 -24.68
#